data_AF-A0A8R7PQE9-F1
#
_entry.id   AF-A0A8R7PQE9-F1
#
_cell.length_a   1.000
_cell.length_b   1.000
_cell.length_c   1.000
_cell.angle_alpha   90.00
_cell.angle_beta   90.00
_cell.angle_gamma   90.00
#
_symmetry.space_group_name_H-M   'P 1'
#
loop_
_entity.id
_entity.type
_entity.pdbx_description
1 polymer ?
#
loop_
_entity_poly.entity_id
_entity_poly.type
_entity_poly.pdbx_seq_one_letter_code
_entity_poly.pdbx_strand_id
1 'polypeptide(L)'
;MPTPSHRHCPNHPKGDHGDCAGACGGDGIPVIDLGVLLNGNAEERSQATHELGQACEHWGFFMVINHGVPEALQEEVMEACKELYSLPRDEKAEYIAAGPKDPVRIGTGLFYSDVDDAICRRDYVKMVAHPEFHCPAKPARLRYCCGVLCSNEAAVAGACEGGLREPGT
;
A
#
# COMPACT_ATOMS: atom_id res chain seq x y z
N MET A 1 38.35 15.51 12.74
CA MET A 1 37.13 14.76 12.36
C MET A 1 36.47 15.54 11.24
N PRO A 2 36.44 15.05 9.98
CA PRO A 2 35.76 15.78 8.92
C PRO A 2 34.24 15.68 9.12
N THR A 3 33.55 16.81 8.98
CA THR A 3 32.08 16.95 9.07
C THR A 3 31.39 16.26 7.89
N PRO A 4 30.17 15.70 8.04
CA PRO A 4 29.43 15.16 6.90
C PRO A 4 29.03 16.30 5.97
N SER A 5 29.43 16.19 4.71
CA SER A 5 29.00 17.09 3.65
C SER A 5 27.51 16.87 3.39
N HIS A 6 26.69 17.91 3.64
CA HIS A 6 25.29 17.95 3.21
C HIS A 6 25.23 17.71 1.70
N ARG A 7 24.69 16.58 1.27
CA ARG A 7 24.27 16.42 -0.13
C ARG A 7 23.09 17.34 -0.36
N HIS A 8 23.36 18.46 -1.03
CA HIS A 8 22.36 19.36 -1.54
C HIS A 8 21.65 18.66 -2.71
N CYS A 9 20.36 18.35 -2.56
CA CYS A 9 19.52 17.95 -3.70
C CYS A 9 19.22 19.21 -4.53
N PRO A 10 19.71 19.33 -5.77
CA PRO A 10 19.40 20.50 -6.58
C PRO A 10 18.01 20.31 -7.21
N ASN A 11 17.17 21.32 -7.02
CA ASN A 11 15.84 21.54 -7.62
C ASN A 11 14.64 20.95 -6.86
N HIS A 12 14.07 21.78 -5.98
CA HIS A 12 12.66 21.70 -5.59
C HIS A 12 11.97 23.00 -6.03
N PRO A 13 11.20 23.01 -7.13
CA PRO A 13 10.40 24.17 -7.46
C PRO A 13 9.12 24.15 -6.60
N LYS A 14 8.83 25.28 -5.96
CA LYS A 14 7.55 25.52 -5.29
C LYS A 14 6.46 25.72 -6.35
N GLY A 15 5.32 25.04 -6.25
CA GLY A 15 4.21 25.23 -7.17
C GLY A 15 2.90 24.62 -6.70
N ASP A 16 1.84 25.41 -6.87
CA ASP A 16 0.46 25.38 -6.38
C ASP A 16 -0.44 24.26 -6.92
N HIS A 17 -1.55 24.00 -6.22
CA HIS A 17 -2.60 23.03 -6.53
C HIS A 17 -3.33 23.33 -7.85
N GLY A 18 -3.57 22.29 -8.67
CA GLY A 18 -4.50 22.36 -9.78
C GLY A 18 -4.62 21.03 -10.54
N ASP A 19 -5.84 20.48 -10.59
CA ASP A 19 -6.24 19.26 -11.31
C ASP A 19 -5.95 19.31 -12.82
N CYS A 20 -5.48 18.19 -13.39
CA CYS A 20 -5.76 17.85 -14.79
C CYS A 20 -5.50 16.38 -15.15
N ALA A 21 -6.47 15.81 -15.86
CA ALA A 21 -6.47 14.48 -16.45
C ALA A 21 -5.66 14.43 -17.76
N GLY A 22 -5.01 13.28 -18.01
CA GLY A 22 -4.66 12.82 -19.36
C GLY A 22 -3.21 13.01 -19.83
N ALA A 23 -2.46 11.90 -19.75
CA ALA A 23 -1.32 11.48 -20.58
C ALA A 23 -0.02 12.31 -20.62
N CYS A 24 1.02 11.70 -20.03
CA CYS A 24 2.44 11.71 -20.38
C CYS A 24 3.19 13.06 -20.45
N GLY A 25 3.75 13.44 -19.30
CA GLY A 25 4.89 14.36 -19.22
C GLY A 25 4.80 15.35 -18.05
N GLY A 26 4.95 14.88 -16.81
CA GLY A 26 5.07 15.78 -15.66
C GLY A 26 5.19 15.05 -14.33
N ASP A 27 6.41 15.00 -13.79
CA ASP A 27 6.90 14.87 -12.40
C ASP A 27 6.06 14.17 -11.28
N GLY A 28 4.99 13.47 -11.60
CA GLY A 28 4.06 12.83 -10.67
C GLY A 28 4.14 11.30 -10.72
N ILE A 29 3.77 10.67 -9.61
CA ILE A 29 3.70 9.21 -9.48
C ILE A 29 2.72 8.67 -10.54
N PRO A 30 3.10 7.64 -11.34
CA PRO A 30 2.22 7.06 -12.35
C PRO A 30 0.89 6.58 -11.74
N VAL A 31 -0.21 6.76 -12.47
CA VAL A 31 -1.55 6.34 -12.06
C VAL A 31 -2.08 5.33 -13.07
N ILE A 32 -2.46 4.14 -12.59
CA ILE A 32 -2.99 3.06 -13.41
C ILE A 32 -4.50 2.92 -13.15
N ASP A 33 -5.30 2.98 -14.21
CA ASP A 33 -6.73 2.74 -14.15
C ASP A 33 -7.03 1.23 -14.28
N LEU A 34 -7.37 0.58 -13.16
CA LEU A 34 -7.67 -0.84 -13.16
C LEU A 34 -9.00 -1.16 -13.85
N GLY A 35 -9.93 -0.21 -13.88
CA GLY A 35 -11.20 -0.35 -14.58
C GLY A 35 -10.98 -0.50 -16.08
N VAL A 36 -10.06 0.28 -16.66
CA VAL A 36 -9.62 0.16 -18.06
C VAL A 36 -8.89 -1.15 -18.29
N LEU A 37 -7.97 -1.53 -17.40
CA LEU A 37 -7.22 -2.78 -17.52
C LEU A 37 -8.13 -4.02 -17.56
N LEU A 38 -9.21 -4.02 -16.77
CA LEU A 38 -10.13 -5.16 -16.67
C LEU A 38 -11.26 -5.14 -17.69
N ASN A 39 -11.84 -3.97 -17.96
CA ASN A 39 -13.10 -3.85 -18.71
C ASN A 39 -12.96 -3.07 -20.03
N GLY A 40 -11.79 -2.54 -20.33
CA GLY A 40 -11.51 -1.86 -21.59
C GLY A 40 -11.56 -2.80 -22.80
N ASN A 41 -11.65 -2.20 -23.98
CA ASN A 41 -11.49 -2.90 -25.24
C ASN A 41 -10.02 -3.35 -25.44
N ALA A 42 -9.74 -4.12 -26.50
CA ALA A 42 -8.40 -4.69 -26.71
C ALA A 42 -7.28 -3.65 -26.78
N GLU A 43 -7.53 -2.50 -27.43
CA GLU A 43 -6.55 -1.42 -27.55
C GLU A 43 -6.32 -0.71 -26.22
N GLU A 44 -7.43 -0.37 -25.52
CA GLU A 44 -7.38 0.27 -24.21
C GLU A 44 -6.63 -0.58 -23.18
N ARG A 45 -6.89 -1.89 -23.15
CA ARG A 45 -6.16 -2.81 -22.27
C ARG A 45 -4.69 -2.94 -22.65
N SER A 46 -4.38 -3.01 -23.94
CA SER A 46 -2.98 -3.06 -24.40
C SER A 46 -2.21 -1.82 -23.96
N GLN A 47 -2.83 -0.64 -24.09
CA GLN A 47 -2.24 0.61 -23.67
C GLN A 47 -2.07 0.67 -22.13
N ALA A 48 -3.09 0.29 -21.36
CA ALA A 48 -3.02 0.24 -19.90
C ALA A 48 -1.96 -0.76 -19.38
N THR A 49 -1.84 -1.93 -20.02
CA THR A 49 -0.76 -2.90 -19.75
C THR A 49 0.62 -2.29 -20.03
N HIS A 50 0.76 -1.58 -21.15
CA HIS A 50 2.02 -0.93 -21.49
C HIS A 50 2.41 0.13 -20.45
N GLU A 51 1.47 0.97 -20.03
CA GLU A 51 1.68 1.98 -18.99
C GLU A 51 2.03 1.36 -17.63
N LEU A 52 1.36 0.26 -17.25
CA LEU A 52 1.66 -0.51 -16.05
C LEU A 52 3.10 -1.06 -16.10
N GLY A 53 3.50 -1.64 -17.23
CA GLY A 53 4.87 -2.13 -17.45
C GLY A 53 5.91 -1.01 -17.34
N GLN A 54 5.65 0.13 -17.98
CA GLN A 54 6.52 1.32 -17.91
C GLN A 54 6.66 1.85 -16.48
N ALA A 55 5.57 1.89 -15.70
CA ALA A 55 5.59 2.29 -14.30
C ALA A 55 6.42 1.32 -13.44
N CYS A 56 6.26 0.00 -13.65
CA CYS A 56 7.08 -1.00 -12.97
C CYS A 56 8.57 -0.87 -13.28
N GLU A 57 8.94 -0.63 -14.55
CA GLU A 57 10.34 -0.57 -14.98
C GLU A 57 11.05 0.72 -14.57
N HIS A 58 10.39 1.87 -14.74
CA HIS A 58 11.03 3.18 -14.56
C HIS A 58 10.84 3.76 -13.15
N TRP A 59 9.71 3.46 -12.50
CA TRP A 59 9.38 3.98 -11.16
C TRP A 59 9.51 2.94 -10.06
N GLY A 60 9.15 1.69 -10.35
CA GLY A 60 9.07 0.61 -9.35
C GLY A 60 7.86 0.71 -8.41
N PHE A 61 7.01 1.73 -8.59
CA PHE A 61 5.74 1.92 -7.88
C PHE A 61 4.79 2.81 -8.69
N PHE A 62 3.50 2.72 -8.38
CA PHE A 62 2.42 3.47 -9.02
C PHE A 62 1.21 3.56 -8.09
N MET A 63 0.28 4.45 -8.40
CA MET A 63 -1.05 4.52 -7.78
C MET A 63 -2.06 3.77 -8.65
N VAL A 64 -3.08 3.18 -8.03
CA VAL A 64 -4.17 2.52 -8.76
C VAL A 64 -5.48 3.25 -8.46
N ILE A 65 -6.26 3.49 -9.50
CA ILE A 65 -7.63 4.02 -9.40
C ILE A 65 -8.62 3.02 -10.00
N ASN A 66 -9.91 3.20 -9.69
CA ASN A 66 -10.99 2.33 -10.19
C ASN A 66 -10.75 0.83 -9.90
N HIS A 67 -10.10 0.53 -8.78
CA HIS A 67 -9.73 -0.83 -8.36
C HIS A 67 -10.89 -1.62 -7.73
N GLY A 68 -12.06 -1.01 -7.55
CA GLY A 68 -13.27 -1.68 -7.09
C GLY A 68 -13.37 -1.93 -5.59
N VAL A 69 -12.37 -1.55 -4.79
CA VAL A 69 -12.48 -1.60 -3.32
C VAL A 69 -13.36 -0.45 -2.85
N PRO A 70 -14.48 -0.72 -2.16
CA PRO A 70 -15.37 0.34 -1.67
C PRO A 70 -14.66 1.26 -0.69
N GLU A 71 -14.81 2.58 -0.84
CA GLU A 71 -14.23 3.58 0.07
C GLU A 71 -14.72 3.38 1.52
N ALA A 72 -16.01 3.08 1.70
CA ALA A 72 -16.58 2.76 3.02
C ALA A 72 -15.88 1.58 3.72
N LEU A 73 -15.42 0.57 2.96
CA LEU A 73 -14.66 -0.54 3.54
C LEU A 73 -13.27 -0.09 4.02
N GLN A 74 -12.61 0.81 3.28
CA GLN A 74 -11.32 1.38 3.68
C GLN A 74 -11.47 2.18 4.97
N GLU A 75 -12.53 2.99 5.08
CA GLU A 75 -12.86 3.73 6.30
C GLU A 75 -13.14 2.79 7.47
N GLU A 76 -13.94 1.73 7.27
CA GLU A 76 -14.23 0.73 8.31
C GLU A 76 -12.96 0.04 8.83
N VAL A 77 -12.04 -0.32 7.94
CA VAL A 77 -10.74 -0.91 8.32
C VAL A 77 -9.91 0.07 9.13
N MET A 78 -9.86 1.34 8.71
CA MET A 78 -9.13 2.39 9.43
C MET A 78 -9.71 2.63 10.82
N GLU A 79 -11.04 2.67 10.96
CA GLU A 79 -11.72 2.82 12.24
C GLU A 79 -11.53 1.59 13.14
N ALA A 80 -11.58 0.37 12.60
CA ALA A 80 -11.30 -0.85 13.36
C ALA A 80 -9.85 -0.90 13.85
N CYS A 81 -8.90 -0.42 13.05
CA CYS A 81 -7.50 -0.30 13.46
C CYS A 81 -7.33 0.74 14.59
N LYS A 82 -7.97 1.92 14.49
CA LYS A 82 -7.97 2.93 15.57
C LYS A 82 -8.51 2.35 16.88
N GLU A 83 -9.60 1.59 16.83
CA GLU A 83 -10.15 0.89 17.98
C GLU A 83 -9.16 -0.11 18.59
N LEU A 84 -8.53 -0.95 17.76
CA LEU A 84 -7.46 -1.86 18.20
C LEU A 84 -6.37 -1.08 18.97
N TYR A 85 -5.87 0.02 18.40
CA TYR A 85 -4.85 0.83 19.07
C TYR A 85 -5.32 1.53 20.34
N SER A 86 -6.63 1.79 20.46
CA SER A 86 -7.25 2.38 21.65
C SER A 86 -7.47 1.38 22.79
N LEU A 87 -7.43 0.06 22.51
CA LEU A 87 -7.56 -0.96 23.56
C LEU A 87 -6.44 -0.84 24.62
N PRO A 88 -6.72 -1.19 25.89
CA PRO A 88 -5.71 -1.33 26.92
C PRO A 88 -4.56 -2.25 26.48
N ARG A 89 -3.35 -1.98 26.97
CA ARG A 89 -2.17 -2.77 26.63
C ARG A 89 -2.34 -4.26 26.96
N ASP A 90 -2.99 -4.57 28.07
CA ASP A 90 -3.21 -5.94 28.53
C ASP A 90 -4.08 -6.75 27.57
N GLU A 91 -5.05 -6.11 26.91
CA GLU A 91 -5.88 -6.74 25.88
C GLU A 91 -5.13 -7.03 24.57
N LYS A 92 -3.94 -6.45 24.41
CA LYS A 92 -3.06 -6.64 23.26
C LYS A 92 -1.75 -7.35 23.64
N ALA A 93 -1.60 -7.76 24.90
CA ALA A 93 -0.31 -8.20 25.44
C ALA A 93 0.27 -9.39 24.67
N GLU A 94 -0.57 -10.34 24.25
CA GLU A 94 -0.15 -11.49 23.45
C GLU A 94 0.46 -11.07 22.10
N TYR A 95 -0.14 -10.11 21.39
CA TYR A 95 0.37 -9.63 20.11
C TYR A 95 1.58 -8.71 20.25
N ILE A 96 1.72 -8.02 21.38
CA ILE A 96 2.88 -7.17 21.68
C ILE A 96 4.10 -8.03 22.03
N ALA A 97 3.88 -9.13 22.76
CA ALA A 97 4.93 -10.08 23.11
C ALA A 97 5.32 -11.01 21.95
N ALA A 98 4.52 -11.03 20.88
CA ALA A 98 4.76 -11.85 19.70
C ALA A 98 6.09 -11.51 19.00
N GLY A 99 6.80 -12.56 18.59
CA GLY A 99 8.04 -12.50 17.85
C GLY A 99 7.84 -12.18 16.37
N PRO A 100 8.93 -11.94 15.63
CA PRO A 100 8.86 -11.50 14.23
C PRO A 100 8.20 -12.49 13.27
N LYS A 101 8.24 -13.78 13.60
CA LYS A 101 7.68 -14.87 12.78
C LYS A 101 6.23 -15.18 13.10
N ASP A 102 5.70 -14.65 14.20
CA ASP A 102 4.31 -14.90 14.56
C ASP A 102 3.36 -14.26 13.54
N PRO A 103 2.21 -14.90 13.29
CA PRO A 103 1.29 -14.47 12.25
C PRO A 103 0.62 -13.14 12.56
N VAL A 104 0.48 -12.78 13.84
CA VAL A 104 -0.04 -11.49 14.29
C VAL A 104 0.93 -10.88 15.28
N ARG A 105 1.32 -9.63 15.05
CA ARG A 105 2.22 -8.89 15.93
C ARG A 105 1.87 -7.41 15.97
N ILE A 106 1.87 -6.82 17.16
CA ILE A 106 1.77 -5.37 17.35
C ILE A 106 3.15 -4.87 17.77
N GLY A 107 3.77 -4.08 16.89
CA GLY A 107 5.02 -3.40 17.17
C GLY A 107 4.76 -1.97 17.64
N THR A 108 5.46 -1.58 18.69
CA THR A 108 5.51 -0.20 19.21
C THR A 108 6.97 0.15 19.39
N GLY A 109 7.48 1.16 18.69
CA GLY A 109 8.89 1.51 18.86
C GLY A 109 9.47 2.54 17.90
N LEU A 110 10.77 2.75 18.10
CA LEU A 110 11.63 3.57 17.27
C LEU A 110 12.16 2.69 16.13
N PHE A 111 11.78 3.02 14.90
CA PHE A 111 12.27 2.41 13.69
C PHE A 111 13.40 3.28 13.13
N TYR A 112 14.59 2.71 12.95
CA TYR A 112 15.70 3.41 12.32
C TYR A 112 15.60 3.24 10.80
N SER A 113 15.54 4.36 10.08
CA SER A 113 15.61 4.40 8.62
C SER A 113 17.08 4.55 8.22
N ASP A 114 17.68 3.50 7.65
CA ASP A 114 19.05 3.56 7.14
C ASP A 114 19.20 4.56 5.98
N VAL A 115 18.12 4.80 5.23
CA VAL A 115 18.12 5.71 4.07
C VAL A 115 18.10 7.17 4.47
N ASP A 116 17.41 7.51 5.56
CA ASP A 116 17.22 8.89 6.01
C ASP A 116 18.09 9.25 7.22
N ASP A 117 18.84 8.29 7.78
CA ASP A 117 19.53 8.39 9.08
C ASP A 117 18.58 8.95 10.16
N ALA A 118 17.33 8.48 10.15
CA ALA A 118 16.24 9.04 10.93
C ALA A 118 15.62 7.99 11.85
N ILE A 119 15.24 8.43 13.05
CA ILE A 119 14.46 7.62 13.98
C ILE A 119 12.98 7.98 13.83
N CYS A 120 12.21 7.05 13.27
CA CYS A 120 10.77 7.18 13.10
C CYS A 120 10.05 6.42 14.20
N ARG A 121 9.26 7.13 15.02
CA ARG A 121 8.32 6.45 15.92
C ARG A 121 7.19 5.87 15.08
N ARG A 122 7.06 4.54 15.09
CA ARG A 122 6.01 3.84 14.35
C ARG A 122 5.39 2.76 15.21
N ASP A 123 4.07 2.85 15.34
CA ASP A 123 3.25 1.76 15.83
C ASP A 123 2.67 1.04 14.62
N TYR A 124 2.71 -0.30 14.62
CA TYR A 124 2.23 -1.11 13.50
C TYR A 124 1.62 -2.42 13.96
N VAL A 125 0.69 -2.95 13.18
CA VAL A 125 0.11 -4.27 13.34
C VAL A 125 0.46 -5.05 12.08
N LYS A 126 1.18 -6.14 12.26
CA LYS A 126 1.43 -7.13 11.21
C LYS A 126 0.40 -8.22 11.37
N MET A 127 -0.25 -8.57 10.28
CA MET A 127 -1.16 -9.71 10.19
C MET A 127 -0.86 -10.49 8.91
N VAL A 128 -0.67 -11.80 9.03
CA VAL A 128 -0.51 -12.68 7.87
C VAL A 128 -1.90 -12.95 7.30
N ALA A 129 -2.09 -12.61 6.02
CA ALA A 129 -3.38 -12.75 5.36
C ALA A 129 -3.52 -14.02 4.50
N HIS A 130 -2.40 -14.59 4.03
CA HIS A 130 -2.36 -15.74 3.13
C HIS A 130 -1.19 -16.67 3.50
N PRO A 131 -1.32 -18.02 3.38
CA PRO A 131 -2.49 -18.77 2.89
C PRO A 131 -3.66 -18.84 3.88
N GLU A 132 -3.40 -18.61 5.17
CA GLU A 132 -4.42 -18.54 6.20
C GLU A 132 -4.53 -17.10 6.73
N PHE A 133 -5.77 -16.63 6.91
CA PHE A 133 -6.02 -15.28 7.41
C PHE A 133 -5.99 -15.24 8.95
N HIS A 134 -4.95 -14.60 9.48
CA HIS A 134 -4.79 -14.36 10.91
C HIS A 134 -5.11 -12.90 11.25
N CYS A 135 -5.86 -12.68 12.32
CA CYS A 135 -6.30 -11.35 12.74
C CYS A 135 -6.55 -11.34 14.26
N PRO A 136 -6.23 -10.24 14.98
CA PRO A 136 -6.61 -10.08 16.38
C PRO A 136 -8.09 -10.35 16.62
N ALA A 137 -8.42 -10.93 17.77
CA ALA A 137 -9.81 -11.20 18.14
C ALA A 137 -10.63 -9.93 18.41
N LYS A 138 -9.96 -8.83 18.78
CA LYS A 138 -10.57 -7.53 19.08
C LYS A 138 -9.97 -6.42 18.22
N PRO A 139 -10.75 -5.41 17.81
CA PRO A 139 -12.21 -5.37 17.93
C PRO A 139 -12.86 -6.42 17.01
N ALA A 140 -14.05 -6.90 17.36
CA ALA A 140 -14.71 -8.02 16.65
C ALA A 140 -14.88 -7.75 15.15
N ARG A 141 -15.11 -6.48 14.77
CA ARG A 141 -15.26 -6.06 13.37
C ARG A 141 -13.98 -6.14 12.54
N LEU A 142 -12.80 -6.07 13.18
CA LEU A 142 -11.51 -6.03 12.49
C LEU A 142 -11.31 -7.22 11.56
N ARG A 143 -11.66 -8.42 12.04
CA ARG A 143 -11.54 -9.66 11.26
C ARG A 143 -12.39 -9.61 9.99
N TYR A 144 -13.61 -9.10 10.07
CA TYR A 144 -14.49 -9.01 8.92
C TYR A 144 -13.97 -7.99 7.90
N CYS A 145 -13.78 -6.72 8.30
CA CYS A 145 -13.39 -5.67 7.37
C CYS A 145 -12.00 -5.92 6.78
N CYS A 146 -11.00 -6.36 7.57
CA CYS A 146 -9.69 -6.70 7.04
C CYS A 146 -9.74 -7.94 6.14
N GLY A 147 -10.56 -8.95 6.46
CA GLY A 147 -10.71 -10.14 5.61
C GLY A 147 -11.29 -9.81 4.24
N VAL A 148 -12.32 -8.96 4.20
CA VAL A 148 -12.91 -8.46 2.94
C VAL A 148 -11.89 -7.60 2.19
N LEU A 149 -11.20 -6.68 2.86
CA LEU A 149 -10.17 -5.85 2.23
C LEU A 149 -9.05 -6.71 1.62
N CYS A 150 -8.49 -7.66 2.38
CA CYS A 150 -7.44 -8.57 1.88
C CYS A 150 -7.88 -9.35 0.64
N SER A 151 -9.15 -9.77 0.57
CA SER A 151 -9.68 -10.47 -0.61
C SER A 151 -9.76 -9.57 -1.84
N ASN A 152 -10.17 -8.30 -1.66
CA ASN A 152 -10.21 -7.33 -2.75
C ASN A 152 -8.78 -6.95 -3.21
N GLU A 153 -7.87 -6.67 -2.28
CA GLU A 153 -6.47 -6.36 -2.60
C GLU A 153 -5.78 -7.52 -3.34
N ALA A 154 -6.08 -8.78 -2.98
CA ALA A 154 -5.58 -9.94 -3.71
C ALA A 154 -6.12 -9.99 -5.16
N ALA A 155 -7.38 -9.60 -5.39
CA ALA A 155 -7.95 -9.51 -6.73
C ALA A 155 -7.31 -8.36 -7.54
N VAL A 156 -7.03 -7.23 -6.91
CA VAL A 156 -6.31 -6.09 -7.53
C VAL A 156 -4.90 -6.51 -7.91
N ALA A 157 -4.16 -7.15 -7.01
CA ALA A 157 -2.82 -7.68 -7.30
C ALA A 157 -2.85 -8.68 -8.47
N GLY A 158 -3.81 -9.62 -8.46
CA GLY A 158 -3.98 -10.58 -9.55
C GLY A 158 -4.32 -9.93 -10.89
N ALA A 159 -5.08 -8.83 -10.90
CA ALA A 159 -5.37 -8.05 -12.10
C ALA A 159 -4.11 -7.37 -12.66
N CYS A 160 -3.30 -6.75 -11.80
CA CYS A 160 -2.03 -6.15 -12.20
C CYS A 160 -1.04 -7.19 -12.73
N GLU A 161 -0.89 -8.32 -12.03
CA GLU A 161 -0.05 -9.44 -12.47
C GLU A 161 -0.53 -10.04 -13.79
N GLY A 162 -1.84 -10.18 -13.96
CA GLY A 162 -2.46 -10.64 -15.20
C GLY A 162 -2.23 -9.68 -16.36
N GLY A 163 -2.27 -8.36 -16.11
CA GLY A 163 -1.96 -7.34 -17.09
C GLY A 163 -0.49 -7.33 -17.51
N LEU A 164 0.43 -7.57 -16.58
CA LEU A 164 1.89 -7.64 -16.83
C LEU A 164 2.34 -8.96 -17.48
N ARG A 165 1.53 -10.00 -17.39
CA ARG A 165 1.74 -11.22 -18.17
C ARG A 165 1.40 -10.90 -19.62
N GLU A 166 2.43 -10.54 -20.38
CA GLU A 166 2.38 -10.50 -21.84
C GLU A 166 1.64 -11.74 -22.36
N PRO A 167 0.79 -11.62 -23.40
CA PRO A 167 0.32 -12.76 -24.16
C PRO A 167 1.52 -13.40 -24.88
N GLY A 168 2.30 -14.16 -24.13
CA GLY A 168 3.54 -14.77 -24.57
C GLY A 168 3.30 -16.16 -25.15
N THR A 169 3.46 -16.22 -26.47
CA THR A 169 3.87 -17.37 -27.33
C THR A 169 2.91 -18.52 -27.57
#